data_AF-A0A926JMI1-F1
#
_entry.id   AF-A0A926JMI1-F1
#
_cell.length_a   1.000
_cell.length_b   1.000
_cell.length_c   1.000
_cell.angle_alpha   90.00
_cell.angle_beta   90.00
_cell.angle_gamma   90.00
#
_symmetry.space_group_name_H-M   'P 1'
#
loop_
_entity.id
_entity.type
_entity.pdbx_description
1 polymer ?
#
loop_
_entity_poly.entity_id
_entity_poly.type
_entity_poly.pdbx_seq_one_letter_code
_entity_poly.pdbx_strand_id
1 'polypeptide(L)'
;VLAAADRDPEPLPGVRASDALAPRDLPPLPAPQPVPAHPEQPPAYPAAPGGPDPFALDQLATDAAARAHTLLGTGQDPVGELTLWQDAVRLAAARPGSGLTAGTRALYSALAAATGRGTAELARAVAAWRQGGPVGLAVLEDAWDPPAGRFDRARPLLLAADLPAFRPWRNRLTHPRGHVQLRLGRDGLWYAYESEPGRDDWWPRGIPDTDPVGALTGLDLPTDL
;
A
#
# COMPACT_ATOMS: atom_id res chain seq x y z
N VAL A 1 48.81 -12.47 40.99
CA VAL A 1 47.86 -11.47 41.56
C VAL A 1 48.22 -10.12 40.96
N LEU A 2 47.54 -9.71 39.89
CA LEU A 2 47.68 -8.37 39.30
C LEU A 2 46.50 -7.55 39.80
N ALA A 3 46.76 -6.62 40.71
CA ALA A 3 45.78 -5.67 41.18
C ALA A 3 45.46 -4.70 40.05
N ALA A 4 44.21 -4.75 39.55
CA ALA A 4 43.67 -3.68 38.73
C ALA A 4 43.54 -2.45 39.64
N ALA A 5 44.37 -1.43 39.39
CA ALA A 5 44.18 -0.13 40.01
C ALA A 5 42.84 0.41 39.51
N ASP A 6 41.91 0.60 40.45
CA ASP A 6 40.64 1.26 40.23
C ASP A 6 40.96 2.71 39.83
N ARG A 7 40.95 3.00 38.52
CA ARG A 7 40.99 4.38 38.03
C ARG A 7 39.58 4.91 38.17
N ASP A 8 39.36 5.71 39.23
CA ASP A 8 38.21 6.60 39.26
C ASP A 8 38.19 7.40 37.93
N PRO A 9 37.07 7.38 37.18
CA PRO A 9 36.98 8.13 35.93
C PRO A 9 37.21 9.61 36.24
N GLU A 10 38.09 10.26 35.48
CA GLU A 10 38.31 11.70 35.62
C GLU A 10 36.96 12.42 35.52
N PRO A 11 36.60 13.27 36.50
CA PRO A 11 35.35 13.99 36.48
C PRO A 11 35.34 14.90 35.26
N LEU A 12 34.52 14.53 34.26
CA LEU A 12 34.31 15.36 33.08
C LEU A 12 33.76 16.72 33.53
N PRO A 13 34.25 17.84 32.97
CA PRO A 13 33.73 19.16 33.31
C PRO A 13 32.22 19.19 33.03
N GLY A 14 31.45 19.22 34.10
CA GLY A 14 29.99 19.20 34.09
C GLY A 14 29.41 20.50 34.63
N VAL A 15 28.25 20.88 34.11
CA VAL A 15 27.46 21.99 34.64
C VAL A 15 26.35 21.39 35.50
N ARG A 16 25.96 22.05 36.61
CA ARG A 16 24.83 21.59 37.42
C ARG A 16 23.57 21.56 36.55
N ALA A 17 22.74 20.53 36.70
CA ALA A 17 21.49 20.42 35.93
C ALA A 17 20.59 21.65 36.10
N SER A 18 20.59 22.26 37.30
CA SER A 18 19.89 23.52 37.59
C SER A 18 20.33 24.67 36.68
N ASP A 19 21.64 24.76 36.43
CA ASP A 19 22.23 25.86 35.68
C ASP A 19 22.10 25.59 34.18
N ALA A 20 22.12 24.33 33.77
CA ALA A 20 21.87 23.93 32.38
C ALA A 20 20.41 24.18 31.94
N LEU A 21 19.44 23.98 32.85
CA LEU A 21 18.00 24.15 32.61
C LEU A 21 17.47 25.52 33.02
N ALA A 22 18.33 26.42 33.52
CA ALA A 22 17.94 27.79 33.85
C ALA A 22 17.35 28.49 32.61
N PRO A 23 16.16 29.11 32.71
CA PRO A 23 15.56 29.85 31.61
C PRO A 23 16.54 30.92 31.10
N ARG A 24 16.78 30.93 29.79
CA ARG A 24 17.68 31.86 29.12
C ARG A 24 17.13 32.25 27.77
N ASP A 25 17.42 33.48 27.36
CA ASP A 25 17.12 33.93 26.00
C ASP A 25 18.07 33.21 25.03
N LEU A 26 17.51 32.31 24.23
CA LEU A 26 18.23 31.60 23.19
C LEU A 26 18.20 32.42 21.90
N PRO A 27 19.27 32.38 21.09
CA PRO A 27 19.21 32.93 19.75
C PRO A 27 18.10 32.23 18.95
N PRO A 28 17.53 32.91 17.93
CA PRO A 28 16.52 32.30 17.07
C PRO A 28 17.08 31.03 16.43
N LEU A 29 16.22 30.02 16.27
CA LEU A 29 16.60 28.78 15.59
C LEU A 29 17.07 29.09 14.16
N PRO A 30 18.12 28.40 13.67
CA PRO A 30 18.49 28.49 12.28
C PRO A 30 17.29 28.14 11.38
N ALA A 31 17.22 28.76 10.21
CA ALA A 31 16.25 28.35 9.20
C ALA A 31 16.43 26.85 8.88
N PRO A 32 15.32 26.10 8.72
CA PRO A 32 15.39 24.69 8.36
C PRO A 32 16.08 24.51 7.01
N GLN A 33 16.80 23.40 6.85
CA GLN A 33 17.43 23.07 5.57
C GLN A 33 16.34 22.82 4.51
N PRO A 34 16.59 23.19 3.24
CA PRO A 34 15.67 22.89 2.17
C PRO A 34 15.52 21.37 2.00
N VAL A 35 14.32 20.94 1.63
CA VAL A 35 14.05 19.53 1.31
C VAL A 35 14.81 19.16 0.04
N PRO A 36 15.53 18.01 0.00
CA PRO A 36 16.18 17.54 -1.22
C PRO A 36 15.19 17.38 -2.38
N ALA A 37 15.64 17.52 -3.63
CA ALA A 37 14.76 17.43 -4.80
C ALA A 37 14.18 16.02 -5.03
N HIS A 38 14.88 14.98 -4.57
CA HIS A 38 14.48 13.58 -4.69
C HIS A 38 14.91 12.80 -3.44
N PRO A 39 14.29 11.63 -3.17
CA PRO A 39 14.81 10.70 -2.17
C PRO A 39 16.26 10.32 -2.47
N GLU A 40 17.07 10.18 -1.42
CA GLU A 40 18.45 9.70 -1.56
C GLU A 40 18.50 8.19 -1.81
N GLN A 41 19.55 7.72 -2.48
CA GLN A 41 19.76 6.29 -2.72
C GLN A 41 20.35 5.61 -1.48
N PRO A 42 19.87 4.39 -1.11
CA PRO A 42 20.45 3.65 -0.01
C PRO A 42 21.88 3.19 -0.34
N PRO A 43 22.72 2.94 0.68
CA PRO A 43 24.03 2.33 0.46
C PRO A 43 23.87 0.89 -0.05
N ALA A 44 24.84 0.42 -0.86
CA ALA A 44 24.84 -0.96 -1.32
C ALA A 44 25.05 -1.94 -0.16
N TYR A 45 24.16 -2.93 -0.02
CA TYR A 45 24.25 -3.96 1.01
C TYR A 45 24.86 -5.24 0.44
N PRO A 46 26.07 -5.66 0.87
CA PRO A 46 26.67 -6.90 0.39
C PRO A 46 25.98 -8.13 0.98
N ALA A 47 26.01 -9.24 0.23
CA ALA A 47 25.56 -10.53 0.75
C ALA A 47 26.41 -10.99 1.94
N ALA A 48 25.76 -11.50 2.99
CA ALA A 48 26.41 -12.08 4.16
C ALA A 48 25.87 -13.49 4.44
N PRO A 49 26.72 -14.47 4.82
CA PRO A 49 26.25 -15.81 5.18
C PRO A 49 25.24 -15.78 6.33
N GLY A 50 24.06 -16.38 6.11
CA GLY A 50 22.96 -16.37 7.09
C GLY A 50 22.29 -15.01 7.27
N GLY A 51 22.69 -13.99 6.50
CA GLY A 51 22.09 -12.67 6.50
C GLY A 51 20.78 -12.62 5.69
N PRO A 52 19.99 -11.56 5.89
CA PRO A 52 18.81 -11.30 5.07
C PRO A 52 19.18 -11.12 3.59
N ASP A 53 18.21 -11.39 2.71
CA ASP A 53 18.37 -11.21 1.26
C ASP A 53 18.78 -9.76 0.93
N PRO A 54 19.96 -9.52 0.32
CA PRO A 54 20.43 -8.17 0.02
C PRO A 54 19.47 -7.38 -0.87
N PHE A 55 18.77 -8.05 -1.78
CA PHE A 55 17.80 -7.41 -2.65
C PHE A 55 16.56 -6.95 -1.87
N ALA A 56 16.06 -7.75 -0.91
CA ALA A 56 14.98 -7.32 -0.03
C ALA A 56 15.40 -6.14 0.87
N LEU A 57 16.65 -6.13 1.36
CA LEU A 57 17.23 -5.04 2.13
C LEU A 57 17.31 -3.73 1.35
N ASP A 58 17.86 -3.78 0.13
CA ASP A 58 17.97 -2.62 -0.77
C ASP A 58 16.60 -1.99 -1.05
N GLN A 59 15.59 -2.83 -1.28
CA GLN A 59 14.21 -2.37 -1.48
C GLN A 59 13.61 -1.73 -0.23
N LEU A 60 13.81 -2.35 0.95
CA LEU A 60 13.34 -1.78 2.20
C LEU A 60 14.00 -0.42 2.48
N ALA A 61 15.30 -0.29 2.20
CA ALA A 61 16.02 0.95 2.37
C ALA A 61 15.58 2.02 1.36
N THR A 62 15.31 1.63 0.10
CA THR A 62 14.73 2.51 -0.93
C THR A 62 13.34 3.01 -0.52
N ASP A 63 12.47 2.13 -0.02
CA ASP A 63 11.14 2.49 0.49
C ASP A 63 11.23 3.45 1.68
N ALA A 64 12.14 3.18 2.62
CA ALA A 64 12.39 4.05 3.76
C ALA A 64 12.88 5.45 3.35
N ALA A 65 13.76 5.53 2.35
CA ALA A 65 14.22 6.82 1.82
C ALA A 65 13.08 7.60 1.15
N ALA A 66 12.23 6.93 0.35
CA ALA A 66 11.07 7.56 -0.27
C ALA A 66 10.04 8.05 0.76
N ARG A 67 9.78 7.27 1.81
CA ARG A 67 8.92 7.66 2.93
C ARG A 67 9.50 8.85 3.70
N ALA A 68 10.78 8.83 4.03
CA ALA A 68 11.45 9.92 4.74
C ALA A 68 11.39 11.23 3.92
N HIS A 69 11.61 11.14 2.61
CA HIS A 69 11.49 12.30 1.70
C HIS A 69 10.05 12.86 1.67
N THR A 70 9.04 11.99 1.58
CA THR A 70 7.62 12.40 1.63
C THR A 70 7.29 13.09 2.95
N LEU A 71 7.76 12.54 4.07
CA LEU A 71 7.55 13.09 5.40
C LEU A 71 8.22 14.47 5.54
N LEU A 72 9.44 14.63 5.01
CA LEU A 72 10.13 15.92 5.00
C LEU A 72 9.42 16.97 4.14
N GLY A 73 8.87 16.57 2.99
CA GLY A 73 8.21 17.48 2.04
C GLY A 73 6.78 17.87 2.43
N THR A 74 6.03 16.96 3.05
CA THR A 74 4.59 17.13 3.30
C THR A 74 4.21 17.19 4.77
N GLY A 75 5.10 16.76 5.67
CA GLY A 75 4.79 16.52 7.08
C GLY A 75 3.87 15.32 7.32
N GLN A 76 3.55 14.54 6.27
CA GLN A 76 2.67 13.38 6.36
C GLN A 76 3.45 12.09 6.15
N ASP A 77 3.15 11.11 6.99
CA ASP A 77 3.69 9.77 6.88
C ASP A 77 2.72 8.88 6.07
N PRO A 78 3.05 8.50 4.82
CA PRO A 78 2.16 7.71 3.98
C PRO A 78 1.90 6.29 4.49
N VAL A 79 2.68 5.82 5.47
CA VAL A 79 2.57 4.47 6.05
C VAL A 79 2.05 4.51 7.49
N GLY A 80 2.05 5.69 8.14
CA GLY A 80 1.81 5.81 9.58
C GLY A 80 0.43 5.34 10.05
N GLU A 81 -0.58 5.38 9.18
CA GLU A 81 -1.95 4.94 9.49
C GLU A 81 -2.28 3.54 8.94
N LEU A 82 -1.33 2.90 8.23
CA LEU A 82 -1.58 1.58 7.65
C LEU A 82 -1.57 0.50 8.73
N THR A 83 -2.55 -0.39 8.64
CA THR A 83 -2.52 -1.64 9.42
C THR A 83 -1.37 -2.55 8.95
N LEU A 84 -0.97 -3.51 9.78
CA LEU A 84 0.05 -4.51 9.41
C LEU A 84 -0.28 -5.20 8.07
N TRP A 85 -1.56 -5.50 7.84
CA TRP A 85 -2.02 -6.11 6.60
C TRP A 85 -1.86 -5.17 5.39
N GLN A 86 -2.30 -3.91 5.52
CA GLN A 86 -2.19 -2.92 4.46
C GLN A 86 -0.72 -2.63 4.11
N ASP A 87 0.16 -2.56 5.11
CA ASP A 87 1.60 -2.37 4.89
C ASP A 87 2.25 -3.59 4.22
N ALA A 88 1.87 -4.81 4.60
CA ALA A 88 2.32 -6.02 3.91
C ALA A 88 1.90 -6.05 2.43
N VAL A 89 0.65 -5.66 2.13
CA VAL A 89 0.16 -5.54 0.75
C VAL A 89 0.92 -4.46 -0.01
N ARG A 90 1.16 -3.30 0.59
CA ARG A 90 1.94 -2.19 0.02
C ARG A 90 3.38 -2.63 -0.33
N LEU A 91 4.07 -3.28 0.61
CA LEU A 91 5.43 -3.79 0.41
C LEU A 91 5.49 -4.81 -0.73
N ALA A 92 4.52 -5.73 -0.79
CA ALA A 92 4.44 -6.69 -1.88
C ALA A 92 4.10 -6.02 -3.23
N ALA A 93 3.22 -5.02 -3.23
CA ALA A 93 2.80 -4.30 -4.43
C ALA A 93 3.94 -3.48 -5.06
N ALA A 94 4.81 -2.89 -4.23
CA ALA A 94 5.96 -2.08 -4.64
C ALA A 94 7.02 -2.86 -5.45
N ARG A 95 7.00 -4.20 -5.43
CA ARG A 95 7.95 -5.01 -6.18
C ARG A 95 7.56 -5.18 -7.64
N PRO A 96 8.39 -4.71 -8.61
CA PRO A 96 8.22 -5.07 -10.00
C PRO A 96 8.46 -6.58 -10.17
N GLY A 97 7.47 -7.31 -10.67
CA GLY A 97 7.60 -8.74 -10.91
C GLY A 97 6.27 -9.49 -10.81
N SER A 98 6.12 -10.50 -11.67
CA SER A 98 4.94 -11.37 -11.78
C SER A 98 4.84 -12.46 -10.70
N GLY A 99 5.67 -12.40 -9.64
CA GLY A 99 5.74 -13.48 -8.63
C GLY A 99 6.54 -14.72 -9.06
N LEU A 100 7.14 -14.71 -10.26
CA LEU A 100 7.81 -15.88 -10.84
C LEU A 100 9.24 -16.11 -10.31
N THR A 101 9.86 -15.13 -9.66
CA THR A 101 11.21 -15.29 -9.10
C THR A 101 11.16 -15.93 -7.72
N ALA A 102 12.19 -16.71 -7.39
CA ALA A 102 12.32 -17.34 -6.07
C ALA A 102 12.23 -16.32 -4.92
N GLY A 103 12.88 -15.15 -5.07
CA GLY A 103 12.81 -14.07 -4.08
C GLY A 103 11.41 -13.50 -3.88
N THR A 104 10.62 -13.34 -4.95
CA THR A 104 9.24 -12.84 -4.80
C THR A 104 8.34 -13.86 -4.09
N ARG A 105 8.51 -15.16 -4.38
CA ARG A 105 7.76 -16.23 -3.68
C ARG A 105 8.10 -16.29 -2.20
N ALA A 106 9.39 -16.17 -1.85
CA ALA A 106 9.84 -16.14 -0.46
C ALA A 106 9.23 -14.96 0.29
N LEU A 107 9.21 -13.77 -0.31
CA LEU A 107 8.59 -12.59 0.28
C LEU A 107 7.08 -12.79 0.51
N TYR A 108 6.35 -13.24 -0.50
CA TYR A 108 4.91 -13.47 -0.38
C TYR A 108 4.59 -14.48 0.72
N SER A 109 5.38 -15.56 0.81
CA SER A 109 5.24 -16.55 1.88
C SER A 109 5.49 -15.94 3.26
N ALA A 110 6.55 -15.14 3.40
CA ALA A 110 6.89 -14.50 4.67
C ALA A 110 5.83 -13.47 5.11
N LEU A 111 5.35 -12.64 4.19
CA LEU A 111 4.30 -11.64 4.46
C LEU A 111 2.96 -12.31 4.79
N ALA A 112 2.57 -13.33 4.03
CA ALA A 112 1.36 -14.11 4.30
C ALA A 112 1.42 -14.77 5.69
N ALA A 113 2.56 -15.39 6.03
CA ALA A 113 2.77 -15.98 7.35
C ALA A 113 2.73 -14.93 8.48
N ALA A 114 3.40 -13.78 8.31
CA ALA A 114 3.43 -12.70 9.28
C ALA A 114 2.06 -12.06 9.54
N THR A 115 1.17 -12.08 8.54
CA THR A 115 -0.18 -11.51 8.62
C THR A 115 -1.25 -12.56 8.95
N GLY A 116 -0.88 -13.85 9.06
CA GLY A 116 -1.81 -14.95 9.27
C GLY A 116 -2.77 -15.20 8.10
N ARG A 117 -2.37 -14.83 6.89
CA ARG A 117 -3.17 -14.90 5.65
C ARG A 117 -2.60 -15.90 4.64
N GLY A 118 -3.37 -16.18 3.59
CA GLY A 118 -2.91 -17.01 2.47
C GLY A 118 -2.12 -16.21 1.43
N THR A 119 -1.18 -16.86 0.73
CA THR A 119 -0.44 -16.21 -0.38
C THR A 119 -1.33 -15.83 -1.56
N ALA A 120 -2.39 -16.60 -1.83
CA ALA A 120 -3.38 -16.28 -2.86
C ALA A 120 -4.22 -15.04 -2.50
N GLU A 121 -4.59 -14.91 -1.23
CA GLU A 121 -5.28 -13.74 -0.68
C GLU A 121 -4.39 -12.49 -0.77
N LEU A 122 -3.11 -12.60 -0.38
CA LEU A 122 -2.12 -11.54 -0.56
C LEU A 122 -1.95 -11.14 -2.03
N ALA A 123 -1.90 -12.11 -2.96
CA ALA A 123 -1.81 -11.80 -4.39
C ALA A 123 -3.01 -11.00 -4.91
N ARG A 124 -4.23 -11.34 -4.47
CA ARG A 124 -5.45 -10.62 -4.82
C ARG A 124 -5.46 -9.21 -4.22
N ALA A 125 -5.06 -9.08 -2.97
CA ALA A 125 -4.92 -7.79 -2.30
C ALA A 125 -3.87 -6.88 -2.97
N VAL A 126 -2.74 -7.45 -3.38
CA VAL A 126 -1.70 -6.73 -4.15
C VAL A 126 -2.23 -6.26 -5.50
N ALA A 127 -3.00 -7.09 -6.21
CA ALA A 127 -3.64 -6.67 -7.46
C ALA A 127 -4.59 -5.49 -7.22
N ALA A 128 -5.34 -5.49 -6.12
CA ALA A 128 -6.29 -4.42 -5.79
C ALA A 128 -5.56 -3.13 -5.41
N TRP A 129 -4.47 -3.25 -4.65
CA TRP A 129 -3.59 -2.14 -4.31
C TRP A 129 -2.93 -1.53 -5.56
N ARG A 130 -2.53 -2.35 -6.53
CA ARG A 130 -2.01 -1.83 -7.81
C ARG A 130 -3.06 -1.13 -8.65
N GLN A 131 -4.32 -1.57 -8.56
CA GLN A 131 -5.43 -0.98 -9.29
C GLN A 131 -5.80 0.41 -8.75
N GLY A 132 -5.82 0.61 -7.43
CA GLY A 132 -6.21 1.92 -6.86
C GLY A 132 -5.75 2.17 -5.43
N GLY A 133 -4.57 1.66 -5.07
CA GLY A 133 -3.92 1.92 -3.78
C GLY A 133 -4.74 1.43 -2.58
N PRO A 134 -4.71 2.17 -1.46
CA PRO A 134 -5.48 1.84 -0.26
C PRO A 134 -6.99 1.72 -0.52
N VAL A 135 -7.55 2.56 -1.40
CA VAL A 135 -8.98 2.52 -1.75
C VAL A 135 -9.29 1.26 -2.56
N GLY A 136 -8.43 0.87 -3.50
CA GLY A 136 -8.58 -0.38 -4.24
C GLY A 136 -8.59 -1.61 -3.32
N LEU A 137 -7.72 -1.65 -2.30
CA LEU A 137 -7.76 -2.70 -1.29
C LEU A 137 -9.08 -2.69 -0.48
N ALA A 138 -9.52 -1.51 -0.02
CA ALA A 138 -10.80 -1.39 0.69
C ALA A 138 -11.99 -1.85 -0.18
N VAL A 139 -11.97 -1.62 -1.49
CA VAL A 139 -13.03 -2.06 -2.42
C VAL A 139 -13.03 -3.58 -2.62
N LEU A 140 -11.86 -4.22 -2.51
CA LEU A 140 -11.76 -5.67 -2.52
C LEU A 140 -12.41 -6.28 -1.26
N GLU A 141 -12.15 -5.70 -0.10
CA GLU A 141 -12.45 -6.29 1.21
C GLU A 141 -13.85 -5.91 1.72
N ASP A 142 -14.23 -4.64 1.58
CA ASP A 142 -15.40 -4.10 2.25
C ASP A 142 -16.56 -3.84 1.28
N ALA A 143 -17.74 -4.34 1.64
CA ALA A 143 -19.00 -3.98 0.99
C ALA A 143 -19.76 -2.97 1.86
N TRP A 144 -20.23 -1.88 1.25
CA TRP A 144 -20.91 -0.78 1.93
C TRP A 144 -22.14 -0.32 1.15
N ASP A 145 -23.09 0.33 1.82
CA ASP A 145 -24.31 0.83 1.20
C ASP A 145 -24.12 2.29 0.74
N PRO A 146 -24.01 2.56 -0.58
CA PRO A 146 -23.83 3.91 -1.06
C PRO A 146 -25.08 4.76 -0.88
N PRO A 147 -24.93 6.07 -0.61
CA PRO A 147 -26.07 6.97 -0.67
C PRO A 147 -26.63 6.99 -2.09
N ALA A 148 -27.90 7.39 -2.20
CA ALA A 148 -28.53 7.58 -3.50
C ALA A 148 -27.69 8.52 -4.38
N GLY A 149 -27.63 8.24 -5.69
CA GLY A 149 -26.89 9.07 -6.64
C GLY A 149 -26.02 8.29 -7.62
N ARG A 150 -24.70 8.25 -7.40
CA ARG A 150 -23.75 7.67 -8.39
C ARG A 150 -24.02 6.19 -8.64
N PHE A 151 -24.33 5.42 -7.58
CA PHE A 151 -24.67 4.01 -7.72
C PHE A 151 -25.96 3.80 -8.54
N ASP A 152 -27.01 4.57 -8.26
CA ASP A 152 -28.30 4.44 -8.96
C ASP A 152 -28.22 4.79 -10.44
N ARG A 153 -27.36 5.76 -10.80
CA ARG A 153 -27.11 6.18 -12.18
C ARG A 153 -26.34 5.16 -13.00
N ALA A 154 -25.60 4.24 -12.37
CA ALA A 154 -24.74 3.33 -13.11
C ALA A 154 -25.50 2.29 -13.94
N ARG A 155 -26.60 1.73 -13.42
CA ARG A 155 -27.39 0.74 -14.17
C ARG A 155 -27.99 1.32 -15.45
N PRO A 156 -28.63 2.51 -15.44
CA PRO A 156 -29.04 3.18 -16.68
C PRO A 156 -27.90 3.44 -17.67
N LEU A 157 -26.72 3.83 -17.20
CA LEU A 157 -25.55 4.07 -18.07
C LEU A 157 -25.07 2.78 -18.75
N LEU A 158 -24.98 1.68 -18.00
CA LEU A 158 -24.63 0.37 -18.56
C LEU A 158 -25.65 -0.08 -19.62
N LEU A 159 -26.95 0.06 -19.34
CA LEU A 159 -28.00 -0.28 -20.29
C LEU A 159 -27.96 0.58 -21.56
N ALA A 160 -27.65 1.87 -21.43
CA ALA A 160 -27.52 2.78 -22.56
C ALA A 160 -26.28 2.48 -23.43
N ALA A 161 -25.30 1.74 -22.90
CA ALA A 161 -24.15 1.23 -23.61
C ALA A 161 -24.35 -0.22 -24.13
N ASP A 162 -25.61 -0.66 -24.26
CA ASP A 162 -26.00 -2.00 -24.71
C ASP A 162 -25.44 -3.16 -23.85
N LEU A 163 -25.03 -2.88 -22.61
CA LEU A 163 -24.65 -3.91 -21.64
C LEU A 163 -25.90 -4.46 -20.92
N PRO A 164 -25.87 -5.73 -20.45
CA PRO A 164 -27.03 -6.31 -19.81
C PRO A 164 -27.36 -5.64 -18.47
N ALA A 165 -28.54 -5.95 -17.92
CA ALA A 165 -28.92 -5.45 -16.60
C ALA A 165 -28.09 -6.12 -15.48
N PHE A 166 -27.05 -5.42 -15.00
CA PHE A 166 -26.27 -5.88 -13.85
C PHE A 166 -27.14 -5.93 -12.59
N ARG A 167 -26.92 -6.98 -11.78
CA ARG A 167 -27.62 -7.22 -10.51
C ARG A 167 -26.96 -6.42 -9.38
N PRO A 168 -27.70 -5.52 -8.71
CA PRO A 168 -27.14 -4.72 -7.62
C PRO A 168 -27.11 -5.49 -6.29
N TRP A 169 -26.08 -5.24 -5.50
CA TRP A 169 -25.96 -5.62 -4.10
C TRP A 169 -24.98 -4.68 -3.39
N ARG A 170 -25.46 -3.89 -2.42
CA ARG A 170 -24.64 -2.86 -1.74
C ARG A 170 -23.95 -1.96 -2.79
N ASN A 171 -22.64 -1.73 -2.67
CA ASN A 171 -21.80 -1.02 -3.63
C ASN A 171 -21.36 -1.87 -4.84
N ARG A 172 -21.99 -3.01 -5.13
CA ARG A 172 -21.56 -3.95 -6.18
C ARG A 172 -22.64 -4.12 -7.25
N LEU A 173 -22.22 -4.15 -8.50
CA LEU A 173 -23.03 -4.48 -9.67
C LEU A 173 -22.43 -5.74 -10.31
N THR A 174 -23.16 -6.85 -10.33
CA THR A 174 -22.67 -8.12 -10.87
C THR A 174 -23.32 -8.42 -12.22
N HIS A 175 -22.51 -8.75 -13.21
CA HIS A 175 -22.98 -9.17 -14.54
C HIS A 175 -23.88 -10.42 -14.42
N PRO A 176 -24.96 -10.58 -15.22
CA PRO A 176 -25.87 -11.73 -15.09
C PRO A 176 -25.24 -13.11 -15.22
N ARG A 177 -24.19 -13.24 -16.04
CA ARG A 177 -23.38 -14.46 -16.18
C ARG A 177 -22.39 -14.69 -15.02
N GLY A 178 -22.26 -13.76 -14.08
CA GLY A 178 -21.46 -13.91 -12.86
C GLY A 178 -19.94 -13.93 -13.05
N HIS A 179 -19.41 -13.46 -14.18
CA HIS A 179 -17.95 -13.41 -14.43
C HIS A 179 -17.33 -12.02 -14.27
N VAL A 180 -18.15 -10.97 -14.17
CA VAL A 180 -17.71 -9.57 -14.06
C VAL A 180 -18.50 -8.89 -12.96
N GLN A 181 -17.82 -8.06 -12.18
CA GLN A 181 -18.44 -7.24 -11.14
C GLN A 181 -17.78 -5.86 -11.11
N LEU A 182 -18.62 -4.83 -11.11
CA LEU A 182 -18.22 -3.46 -10.81
C LEU A 182 -18.45 -3.19 -9.33
N ARG A 183 -17.48 -2.57 -8.68
CA ARG A 183 -17.58 -2.17 -7.27
C ARG A 183 -17.32 -0.67 -7.14
N LEU A 184 -18.22 0.04 -6.47
CA LEU A 184 -18.09 1.46 -6.20
C LEU A 184 -17.23 1.69 -4.96
N GLY A 185 -16.12 2.40 -5.15
CA GLY A 185 -15.26 2.88 -4.07
C GLY A 185 -15.83 4.08 -3.33
N ARG A 186 -15.28 4.35 -2.14
CA ARG A 186 -15.67 5.52 -1.33
C ARG A 186 -15.12 6.84 -1.89
N ASP A 187 -14.07 6.75 -2.71
CA ASP A 187 -13.58 7.81 -3.59
C ASP A 187 -14.54 8.08 -4.78
N GLY A 188 -15.50 7.18 -4.97
CA GLY A 188 -16.54 7.26 -5.97
C GLY A 188 -16.10 6.82 -7.36
N LEU A 189 -14.98 6.11 -7.49
CA LEU A 189 -14.58 5.44 -8.72
C LEU A 189 -15.19 4.03 -8.78
N TRP A 190 -15.39 3.54 -10.00
CA TRP A 190 -15.80 2.18 -10.30
C TRP A 190 -14.58 1.32 -10.55
N TYR A 191 -14.50 0.22 -9.80
CA TYR A 191 -13.45 -0.77 -9.89
C TYR A 191 -14.01 -2.03 -10.55
N ALA A 192 -13.38 -2.46 -11.62
CA ALA A 192 -13.73 -3.69 -12.31
C ALA A 192 -13.03 -4.91 -11.68
N TYR A 193 -13.80 -5.99 -11.55
CA TYR A 193 -13.35 -7.29 -11.10
C TYR A 193 -13.85 -8.38 -12.05
N GLU A 194 -13.03 -9.42 -12.22
CA GLU A 194 -13.39 -10.64 -12.95
C GLU A 194 -13.35 -11.86 -12.03
N SER A 195 -14.16 -12.87 -12.32
CA SER A 195 -14.08 -14.17 -11.67
C SER A 195 -14.53 -15.26 -12.63
N GLU A 196 -14.14 -16.50 -12.37
CA GLU A 196 -14.81 -17.63 -13.01
C GLU A 196 -16.30 -17.64 -12.61
N PRO A 197 -17.22 -17.99 -13.52
CA PRO A 197 -18.64 -18.11 -13.19
C PRO A 197 -18.86 -19.06 -12.00
N GLY A 198 -19.54 -18.57 -10.97
CA GLY A 198 -19.87 -19.36 -9.77
C GLY A 198 -18.75 -19.48 -8.73
N ARG A 199 -17.58 -18.86 -8.97
CA ARG A 199 -16.54 -18.66 -7.95
C ARG A 199 -16.69 -17.29 -7.30
N ASP A 200 -16.31 -17.20 -6.03
CA ASP A 200 -16.23 -15.92 -5.31
C ASP A 200 -14.80 -15.35 -5.27
N ASP A 201 -13.95 -15.81 -6.18
CA ASP A 201 -12.55 -15.42 -6.31
C ASP A 201 -12.41 -14.23 -7.27
N TRP A 202 -12.86 -13.05 -6.84
CA TRP A 202 -12.83 -11.83 -7.64
C TRP A 202 -11.43 -11.23 -7.78
N TRP A 203 -10.93 -11.13 -9.01
CA TRP A 203 -9.64 -10.54 -9.35
C TRP A 203 -9.80 -9.11 -9.89
N PRO A 204 -9.11 -8.12 -9.32
CA PRO A 204 -9.06 -6.73 -9.81
C PRO A 204 -8.57 -6.64 -11.25
N ARG A 205 -9.21 -5.82 -12.10
CA ARG A 205 -8.86 -5.65 -13.51
C ARG A 205 -9.09 -4.23 -14.02
N GLY A 206 -8.32 -3.85 -15.04
CA GLY A 206 -8.47 -2.53 -15.68
C GLY A 206 -8.09 -1.37 -14.76
N ILE A 207 -8.46 -0.16 -15.18
CA ILE A 207 -8.18 1.09 -14.47
C ILE A 207 -9.50 1.58 -13.86
N PRO A 208 -9.53 2.04 -12.60
CA PRO A 208 -10.73 2.62 -12.01
C PRO A 208 -11.19 3.86 -12.78
N ASP A 209 -12.50 4.03 -12.94
CA ASP A 209 -13.09 5.15 -13.69
C ASP A 209 -14.29 5.75 -12.95
N THR A 210 -14.54 7.03 -13.15
CA THR A 210 -15.77 7.70 -12.72
C THR A 210 -17.03 7.19 -13.43
N ASP A 211 -16.89 6.71 -14.67
CA ASP A 211 -17.93 6.10 -15.49
C ASP A 211 -17.90 4.57 -15.35
N PRO A 212 -19.00 3.91 -14.95
CA PRO A 212 -19.05 2.45 -14.88
C PRO A 212 -18.77 1.75 -16.22
N VAL A 213 -19.07 2.38 -17.36
CA VAL A 213 -18.75 1.82 -18.69
C VAL A 213 -17.25 1.94 -18.96
N GLY A 214 -16.66 3.11 -18.67
CA GLY A 214 -15.21 3.35 -18.71
C GLY A 214 -14.41 2.32 -17.92
N ALA A 215 -14.85 2.00 -16.70
CA ALA A 215 -14.20 0.99 -15.85
C ALA A 215 -14.18 -0.42 -16.46
N LEU A 216 -15.10 -0.74 -17.37
CA LEU A 216 -15.14 -2.01 -18.11
C LEU A 216 -14.29 -2.00 -19.39
N THR A 217 -13.84 -0.84 -19.87
CA THR A 217 -13.23 -0.71 -21.21
C THR A 217 -11.82 -1.34 -21.28
N GLY A 218 -11.25 -1.75 -20.15
CA GLY A 218 -10.01 -2.53 -20.06
C GLY A 218 -10.20 -4.02 -19.74
N LEU A 219 -11.45 -4.49 -19.69
CA LEU A 219 -11.77 -5.92 -19.60
C LEU A 219 -11.95 -6.47 -21.01
N ASP A 220 -11.38 -7.66 -21.27
CA ASP A 220 -11.83 -8.49 -22.39
C ASP A 220 -13.22 -9.03 -22.04
N LEU A 221 -14.24 -8.16 -22.06
CA LEU A 221 -15.62 -8.60 -22.04
C LEU A 221 -15.84 -9.35 -23.35
N PRO A 222 -16.18 -10.66 -23.32
CA PRO A 222 -16.57 -11.33 -24.54
C PRO A 222 -17.77 -10.58 -25.12
N THR A 223 -17.57 -9.93 -26.26
CA THR A 223 -18.63 -9.33 -27.05
C THR A 223 -19.44 -10.47 -27.64
N ASP A 224 -20.40 -10.98 -26.89
CA ASP A 224 -21.37 -11.93 -27.43
C ASP A 224 -22.42 -11.15 -28.22
N LEU A 225 -22.27 -11.15 -29.55
CA LEU A 225 -23.39 -11.11 -30.48
C LEU A 225 -24.33 -12.30 -30.25
#